data_AF-A0A3N6HB32-F1
#
_entry.id   AF-A0A3N6HB32-F1
#
_cell.length_a   1.000
_cell.length_b   1.000
_cell.length_c   1.000
_cell.angle_alpha   90.00
_cell.angle_beta   90.00
_cell.angle_gamma   90.00
#
_symmetry.space_group_name_H-M   'P 1'
#
loop_
_entity.id
_entity.type
_entity.pdbx_description
1 polymer ?
#
loop_
_entity_poly.entity_id
_entity_poly.type
_entity_poly.pdbx_seq_one_letter_code
_entity_poly.pdbx_strand_id
1 'polypeptide(L)'
;MTDVEDSVTGVAATGADWRSWQESWDRQQEWYMPDREERFRVMLDMVEAFAGPEPRVLDLACGTGSITDRLLQRFPKATSTGVDLDPALLAIARGTFDGDDRVTLVTADLKDPGWTARLPHDRYDAVLTGSARKTHMRAEAEFAQDGSHDYDGVRRVR
;
A
#
# COMPACT_ATOMS: atom_id res chain seq x y z
N MET A 1 -19.89 58.22 11.49
CA MET A 1 -20.78 58.03 12.65
C MET A 1 -22.06 57.42 12.09
N THR A 2 -22.05 56.13 11.76
CA THR A 2 -22.43 54.96 12.61
C THR A 2 -23.76 54.46 12.04
N ASP A 3 -24.07 53.21 11.71
CA ASP A 3 -23.46 51.88 11.71
C ASP A 3 -24.22 51.10 10.61
N VAL A 4 -23.57 50.16 9.92
CA VAL A 4 -24.27 49.07 9.20
C VAL A 4 -23.71 47.77 9.75
N GLU A 5 -24.63 47.00 10.33
CA GLU A 5 -24.44 45.74 11.04
C GLU A 5 -23.87 44.61 10.17
N ASP A 6 -23.14 43.74 10.86
CA ASP A 6 -22.98 42.29 10.68
C ASP A 6 -23.36 41.66 9.34
N SER A 7 -22.37 41.06 8.68
CA SER A 7 -22.25 39.59 8.64
C SER A 7 -21.14 39.18 7.67
N VAL A 8 -19.93 38.91 8.18
CA VAL A 8 -19.00 38.04 7.45
C VAL A 8 -19.19 36.65 8.03
N THR A 9 -20.06 35.91 7.37
CA THR A 9 -20.28 34.48 7.54
C THR A 9 -18.95 33.75 7.61
N GLY A 10 -18.75 33.01 8.70
CA GLY A 10 -17.62 32.12 8.85
C GLY A 10 -17.58 31.11 7.71
N VAL A 11 -16.44 31.04 7.03
CA VAL A 11 -16.10 29.86 6.23
C VAL A 11 -15.80 28.76 7.24
N ALA A 12 -16.83 27.98 7.55
CA ALA A 12 -16.65 26.70 8.20
C ALA A 12 -15.71 25.87 7.31
N ALA A 13 -14.55 25.49 7.83
CA ALA A 13 -13.68 24.50 7.20
C ALA A 13 -14.48 23.20 7.09
N THR A 14 -15.06 22.95 5.92
CA THR A 14 -15.73 21.69 5.60
C THR A 14 -14.73 20.56 5.75
N GLY A 15 -15.13 19.50 6.45
CA GLY A 15 -14.28 18.34 6.79
C GLY A 15 -13.43 17.89 5.59
N ALA A 16 -12.16 17.62 5.86
CA ALA A 16 -11.21 17.22 4.83
C ALA A 16 -11.77 16.01 4.04
N ASP A 17 -11.89 16.16 2.72
CA ASP A 17 -12.30 15.08 1.82
C ASP A 17 -11.11 14.15 1.56
N TRP A 18 -10.86 13.25 2.50
CA TRP A 18 -9.70 12.35 2.46
C TRP A 18 -9.72 11.42 1.25
N ARG A 19 -10.89 11.08 0.71
CA ARG A 19 -11.00 10.27 -0.51
C ARG A 19 -10.47 11.01 -1.71
N SER A 20 -10.85 12.28 -1.92
CA SER A 20 -10.27 13.03 -3.04
C SER A 20 -8.77 13.27 -2.91
N TRP A 21 -8.24 13.34 -1.68
CA TRP A 21 -6.80 13.41 -1.44
C TRP A 21 -6.10 12.09 -1.79
N GLN A 22 -6.67 10.94 -1.43
CA GLN A 22 -6.18 9.62 -1.84
C GLN A 22 -6.21 9.46 -3.36
N GLU A 23 -7.32 9.83 -4.01
CA GLU A 23 -7.44 9.78 -5.47
C GLU A 23 -6.45 10.73 -6.16
N SER A 24 -6.23 11.92 -5.60
CA SER A 24 -5.24 12.87 -6.10
C SER A 24 -3.82 12.29 -6.00
N TRP A 25 -3.51 11.62 -4.90
CA TRP A 25 -2.24 10.91 -4.73
C TRP A 25 -2.10 9.74 -5.72
N ASP A 26 -3.16 8.96 -5.93
CA ASP A 26 -3.20 7.87 -6.90
C ASP A 26 -2.92 8.37 -8.32
N ARG A 27 -3.58 9.47 -8.73
CA ARG A 27 -3.34 10.11 -10.04
C ARG A 27 -1.92 10.63 -10.18
N GLN A 28 -1.30 11.15 -9.11
CA GLN A 28 0.12 11.55 -9.16
C GLN A 28 1.06 10.36 -9.39
N GLN A 29 0.71 9.17 -8.89
CA GLN A 29 1.50 7.95 -9.08
C GLN A 29 1.30 7.28 -10.44
N GLU A 30 0.12 7.44 -11.05
CA GLU A 30 -0.21 6.88 -12.37
C GLU A 30 0.74 7.36 -13.48
N TRP A 31 1.22 8.61 -13.38
CA TRP A 31 2.26 9.15 -14.28
C TRP A 31 3.56 8.33 -14.29
N TYR A 32 3.81 7.52 -13.27
CA TYR A 32 4.98 6.67 -13.13
C TYR A 32 4.68 5.17 -13.36
N MET A 33 3.41 4.77 -13.47
CA MET A 33 2.98 3.38 -13.70
C MET A 33 1.70 3.32 -14.55
N PRO A 34 1.82 3.28 -15.89
CA PRO A 34 0.66 3.29 -16.80
C PRO A 34 -0.28 2.06 -16.68
N ASP A 35 0.13 0.98 -16.01
CA ASP A 35 -0.67 -0.25 -15.84
C ASP A 35 -1.03 -0.56 -14.38
N ARG A 36 -1.07 0.45 -13.51
CA ARG A 36 -1.22 0.27 -12.05
C ARG A 36 -2.50 -0.48 -11.67
N GLU A 37 -3.63 -0.12 -12.24
CA GLU A 37 -4.91 -0.77 -11.92
C GLU A 37 -4.96 -2.21 -12.46
N GLU A 38 -4.35 -2.50 -13.61
CA GLU A 38 -4.20 -3.87 -14.11
C GLU A 38 -3.33 -4.71 -13.17
N ARG A 39 -2.22 -4.14 -12.66
CA ARG A 39 -1.38 -4.83 -11.66
C ARG A 39 -2.15 -5.12 -10.38
N PHE A 40 -2.94 -4.17 -9.89
CA PHE A 40 -3.78 -4.37 -8.70
C PHE A 40 -4.80 -5.48 -8.94
N ARG A 41 -5.48 -5.46 -10.10
CA ARG A 41 -6.42 -6.51 -10.49
C ARG A 41 -5.76 -7.89 -10.47
N VAL A 42 -4.61 -8.05 -11.11
CA VAL A 42 -3.87 -9.33 -11.15
C VAL A 42 -3.39 -9.77 -9.78
N MET A 43 -2.89 -8.85 -8.94
CA MET A 43 -2.53 -9.17 -7.56
C MET A 43 -3.74 -9.71 -6.78
N LEU A 44 -4.90 -9.06 -6.90
CA LEU A 44 -6.12 -9.49 -6.23
C LEU A 44 -6.71 -10.78 -6.81
N ASP A 45 -6.54 -11.06 -8.11
CA ASP A 45 -6.87 -12.37 -8.70
C ASP A 45 -6.08 -13.50 -8.04
N MET A 46 -4.78 -13.27 -7.78
CA MET A 46 -3.94 -14.25 -7.09
C MET A 46 -4.36 -14.42 -5.63
N VAL A 47 -4.65 -13.33 -4.92
CA VAL A 47 -5.18 -13.41 -3.54
C VAL A 47 -6.45 -14.25 -3.49
N GLU A 48 -7.40 -14.02 -4.39
CA GLU A 48 -8.64 -14.81 -4.43
C GLU A 48 -8.37 -16.29 -4.68
N ALA A 49 -7.48 -16.60 -5.64
CA ALA A 49 -7.17 -17.97 -6.01
C ALA A 49 -6.50 -18.79 -4.89
N PHE A 50 -5.69 -18.14 -4.04
CA PHE A 50 -4.90 -18.83 -3.01
C PHE A 50 -5.45 -18.67 -1.58
N ALA A 51 -6.12 -17.55 -1.27
CA ALA A 51 -6.61 -17.23 0.07
C ALA A 51 -8.16 -17.16 0.16
N GLY A 52 -8.86 -17.25 -0.98
CA GLY A 52 -10.32 -17.18 -1.02
C GLY A 52 -10.87 -15.74 -0.85
N PRO A 53 -12.19 -15.60 -0.61
CA PRO A 53 -12.87 -14.30 -0.65
C PRO A 53 -12.91 -13.55 0.70
N GLU A 54 -12.31 -14.11 1.77
CA GLU A 54 -12.27 -13.48 3.10
C GLU A 54 -10.83 -13.39 3.66
N PRO A 55 -9.83 -12.94 2.87
CA PRO A 55 -8.43 -13.00 3.27
C PRO A 55 -8.08 -11.96 4.35
N ARG A 56 -7.13 -12.30 5.22
CA ARG A 56 -6.37 -11.36 6.04
C ARG A 56 -5.08 -10.98 5.33
N VAL A 57 -5.00 -9.74 4.87
CA VAL A 57 -3.90 -9.25 4.03
C VAL A 57 -2.97 -8.30 4.79
N LEU A 58 -1.67 -8.42 4.54
CA LEU A 58 -0.66 -7.45 4.96
C LEU A 58 -0.23 -6.61 3.75
N ASP A 59 -0.48 -5.31 3.78
CA ASP A 59 -0.12 -4.36 2.72
C ASP A 59 1.14 -3.58 3.13
N LEU A 60 2.28 -3.93 2.53
CA LEU A 60 3.60 -3.38 2.87
C LEU A 60 3.95 -2.17 1.99
N ALA A 61 4.40 -1.11 2.67
CA ALA A 61 4.54 0.22 2.08
C ALA A 61 3.20 0.68 1.48
N CYS A 62 2.15 0.59 2.30
CA CYS A 62 0.76 0.77 1.86
C CYS A 62 0.47 2.19 1.37
N GLY A 63 1.29 3.18 1.72
CA GLY A 63 1.07 4.58 1.41
C GLY A 63 -0.30 5.06 1.90
N THR A 64 -1.10 5.59 0.99
CA THR A 64 -2.48 6.03 1.25
C THR A 64 -3.49 4.88 1.28
N GLY A 65 -3.05 3.63 1.06
CA GLY A 65 -3.87 2.42 1.17
C GLY A 65 -4.63 2.04 -0.10
N SER A 66 -4.15 2.39 -1.29
CA SER A 66 -4.88 2.14 -2.54
C SER A 66 -5.10 0.65 -2.81
N ILE A 67 -4.12 -0.22 -2.52
CA ILE A 67 -4.32 -1.68 -2.64
C ILE A 67 -5.38 -2.16 -1.65
N THR A 68 -5.29 -1.70 -0.40
CA THR A 68 -6.28 -1.99 0.65
C THR A 68 -7.69 -1.56 0.24
N ASP A 69 -7.85 -0.39 -0.38
CA ASP A 69 -9.15 0.08 -0.87
C ASP A 69 -9.75 -0.88 -1.92
N ARG A 70 -8.98 -1.27 -2.95
CA ARG A 70 -9.45 -2.22 -3.98
C ARG A 70 -9.71 -3.61 -3.40
N LEU A 71 -8.88 -4.06 -2.44
CA LEU A 71 -9.08 -5.32 -1.72
C LEU A 71 -10.45 -5.34 -1.03
N LEU A 72 -10.78 -4.31 -0.25
CA LEU A 72 -12.03 -4.26 0.52
C LEU A 72 -13.29 -4.03 -0.32
N GLN A 73 -13.14 -3.40 -1.49
CA GLN A 73 -14.21 -3.29 -2.48
C GLN A 73 -14.49 -4.65 -3.15
N ARG A 74 -13.44 -5.42 -3.48
CA ARG A 74 -13.59 -6.75 -4.12
C ARG A 74 -14.03 -7.83 -3.13
N PHE A 75 -13.51 -7.79 -1.91
CA PHE A 75 -13.75 -8.79 -0.86
C PHE A 75 -14.35 -8.13 0.38
N PRO A 76 -15.69 -8.06 0.49
CA PRO A 76 -16.34 -7.30 1.56
C PRO A 76 -16.01 -7.77 2.98
N LYS A 77 -15.55 -9.02 3.14
CA LYS A 77 -15.17 -9.63 4.42
C LYS A 77 -13.67 -9.76 4.64
N ALA A 78 -12.84 -9.29 3.69
CA ALA A 78 -11.40 -9.23 3.90
C ALA A 78 -11.05 -8.26 5.03
N THR A 79 -9.86 -8.45 5.59
CA THR A 79 -9.25 -7.49 6.53
C THR A 79 -7.85 -7.13 6.04
N SER A 80 -7.42 -5.91 6.28
CA SER A 80 -6.10 -5.42 5.85
C SER A 80 -5.33 -4.83 7.03
N THR A 81 -4.06 -5.20 7.16
CA THR A 81 -3.08 -4.45 7.93
C THR A 81 -2.18 -3.69 6.96
N GLY A 82 -2.26 -2.36 6.93
CA GLY A 82 -1.37 -1.51 6.15
C GLY A 82 -0.16 -1.05 6.97
N VAL A 83 1.04 -1.21 6.44
CA VAL A 83 2.30 -0.75 7.07
C VAL A 83 2.98 0.29 6.19
N ASP A 84 3.29 1.45 6.75
CA ASP A 84 4.13 2.46 6.08
C ASP A 84 4.98 3.23 7.10
N LEU A 85 6.08 3.82 6.64
CA LEU A 85 6.94 4.67 7.47
C LEU A 85 6.51 6.14 7.41
N ASP A 86 5.88 6.58 6.31
CA ASP A 86 5.56 7.98 6.07
C ASP A 86 4.29 8.40 6.84
N PRO A 87 4.42 9.24 7.89
CA PRO A 87 3.28 9.64 8.70
C PRO A 87 2.27 10.48 7.92
N ALA A 88 2.68 11.18 6.85
CA ALA A 88 1.76 11.98 6.04
C ALA A 88 0.86 11.08 5.18
N LEU A 89 1.41 10.01 4.59
CA LEU A 89 0.62 9.04 3.83
C LEU A 89 -0.35 8.28 4.74
N LEU A 90 0.11 7.90 5.93
CA LEU A 90 -0.76 7.26 6.92
C LEU A 90 -1.84 8.18 7.46
N ALA A 91 -1.62 9.50 7.54
CA ALA A 91 -2.68 10.43 7.91
C ALA A 91 -3.82 10.42 6.88
N ILE A 92 -3.48 10.39 5.58
CA ILE A 92 -4.48 10.25 4.50
C ILE A 92 -5.17 8.90 4.61
N ALA A 93 -4.42 7.80 4.73
CA ALA A 93 -5.00 6.46 4.84
C ALA A 93 -5.97 6.35 6.04
N ARG A 94 -5.58 6.89 7.21
CA ARG A 94 -6.45 6.92 8.40
C ARG A 94 -7.74 7.69 8.14
N GLY A 95 -7.65 8.84 7.45
CA GLY A 95 -8.82 9.61 7.07
C GLY A 95 -9.71 8.88 6.04
N THR A 96 -9.11 8.14 5.10
CA THR A 96 -9.85 7.37 4.09
C THR A 96 -10.62 6.19 4.68
N PHE A 97 -10.04 5.50 5.67
CA PHE A 97 -10.64 4.31 6.30
C PHE A 97 -11.23 4.58 7.68
N ASP A 98 -11.51 5.85 8.00
CA ASP A 98 -12.12 6.21 9.28
C ASP A 98 -13.47 5.49 9.46
N GLY A 99 -13.60 4.75 10.57
CA GLY A 99 -14.77 3.93 10.87
C GLY A 99 -14.86 2.58 10.14
N ASP A 100 -13.85 2.17 9.36
CA ASP A 100 -13.80 0.82 8.76
C ASP A 100 -12.97 -0.14 9.63
N ASP A 101 -13.65 -0.94 10.45
CA ASP A 101 -13.05 -1.92 11.37
C ASP A 101 -12.25 -3.03 10.64
N ARG A 102 -12.33 -3.12 9.30
CA ARG A 102 -11.56 -4.07 8.50
C ARG A 102 -10.11 -3.62 8.27
N VAL A 103 -9.76 -2.37 8.59
CA VAL A 103 -8.43 -1.81 8.34
C VAL A 103 -7.70 -1.51 9.64
N THR A 104 -6.46 -2.00 9.75
CA THR A 104 -5.51 -1.58 10.79
C THR A 104 -4.29 -0.94 10.13
N LEU A 105 -3.87 0.24 10.59
CA LEU A 105 -2.71 0.96 10.05
C LEU A 105 -1.57 1.02 11.08
N VAL A 106 -0.38 0.58 10.68
CA VAL A 106 0.80 0.50 11.53
C VAL A 106 1.91 1.38 10.94
N THR A 107 2.41 2.33 11.72
CA THR A 107 3.54 3.19 11.31
C THR A 107 4.87 2.50 11.62
N ALA A 108 5.54 1.83 10.70
CA ALA A 108 6.82 1.14 10.98
C ALA A 108 7.84 1.27 9.84
N ASP A 109 9.13 1.25 10.19
CA ASP A 109 10.21 1.13 9.20
C ASP A 109 10.42 -0.35 8.88
N LEU A 110 10.17 -0.75 7.63
CA LEU A 110 10.38 -2.13 7.19
C LEU A 110 11.85 -2.56 7.21
N LYS A 111 12.80 -1.63 7.39
CA LYS A 111 14.23 -1.92 7.59
C LYS A 111 14.57 -2.28 9.04
N ASP A 112 13.69 -1.98 10.00
CA ASP A 112 13.89 -2.34 11.41
C ASP A 112 13.59 -3.83 11.61
N PRO A 113 14.55 -4.68 12.00
CA PRO A 113 14.29 -6.13 12.17
C PRO A 113 13.19 -6.45 13.20
N GLY A 114 12.82 -5.51 14.07
CA GLY A 114 11.73 -5.65 15.03
C GLY A 114 10.35 -5.17 14.54
N TRP A 115 10.20 -4.71 13.30
CA TRP A 115 8.95 -4.09 12.82
C TRP A 115 7.73 -5.03 12.93
N THR A 116 7.95 -6.34 12.76
CA THR A 116 6.89 -7.37 12.82
C THR A 116 6.27 -7.50 14.21
N ALA A 117 6.99 -7.16 15.27
CA ALA A 117 6.47 -7.18 16.64
C ALA A 117 5.35 -6.15 16.88
N ARG A 118 5.13 -5.23 15.92
CA ARG A 118 4.10 -4.20 15.97
C ARG A 118 2.84 -4.58 15.22
N LEU A 119 2.82 -5.74 14.56
CA LEU A 119 1.66 -6.22 13.84
C LEU A 119 0.61 -6.76 14.80
N PRO A 120 -0.69 -6.55 14.52
CA PRO A 120 -1.78 -7.07 15.33
C PRO A 120 -1.97 -8.60 15.21
N HIS A 121 -1.35 -9.22 14.20
CA HIS A 121 -1.47 -10.65 13.91
C HIS A 121 -0.11 -11.28 13.62
N ASP A 122 0.02 -12.56 13.94
CA ASP A 122 1.20 -13.40 13.69
C ASP A 122 1.15 -14.07 12.31
N ARG A 123 -0.04 -14.13 11.68
CA ARG A 123 -0.27 -14.76 10.38
C ARG A 123 -1.16 -13.91 9.49
N TYR A 124 -0.87 -13.99 8.20
CA TYR A 124 -1.59 -13.36 7.10
C TYR A 124 -1.74 -14.37 5.97
N ASP A 125 -2.86 -14.32 5.25
CA ASP A 125 -3.15 -15.21 4.13
C ASP A 125 -2.46 -14.74 2.85
N ALA A 126 -2.21 -13.43 2.73
CA ALA A 126 -1.42 -12.84 1.66
C ALA A 126 -0.65 -11.60 2.15
N VAL A 127 0.50 -11.36 1.52
CA VAL A 127 1.30 -10.14 1.69
C VAL A 127 1.39 -9.45 0.35
N LEU A 128 0.96 -8.20 0.28
CA LEU A 128 0.95 -7.38 -0.92
C LEU A 128 1.93 -6.21 -0.78
N THR A 129 2.47 -5.77 -1.92
CA THR A 129 3.26 -4.55 -1.99
C THR A 129 3.11 -3.93 -3.38
N GLY A 130 2.78 -2.64 -3.43
CA GLY A 130 2.47 -1.92 -4.68
C GLY A 130 3.60 -1.07 -5.26
N SER A 131 4.80 -1.18 -4.67
CA SER A 131 5.96 -0.29 -4.84
C SER A 131 5.98 0.65 -6.07
N ALA A 132 5.86 1.96 -5.81
CA ALA A 132 6.66 2.99 -6.48
C ALA A 132 7.46 3.76 -5.43
N ARG A 133 8.59 3.22 -4.96
CA ARG A 133 9.61 4.03 -4.25
C ARG A 133 10.98 3.92 -4.92
N LYS A 134 11.46 5.08 -5.34
CA LYS A 134 12.71 5.39 -6.06
C LYS A 134 13.98 5.35 -5.19
N THR A 135 14.01 4.71 -4.02
CA THR A 135 15.13 4.97 -3.08
C THR A 135 15.99 3.78 -2.67
N HIS A 136 15.62 2.50 -2.76
CA HIS A 136 16.53 1.42 -2.27
C HIS A 136 16.44 0.09 -3.05
N MET A 137 16.57 0.11 -4.37
CA MET A 137 16.97 -1.11 -5.12
C MET A 137 18.50 -1.26 -5.05
N ARG A 138 19.04 -1.56 -3.87
CA ARG A 138 20.45 -1.94 -3.68
C ARG A 138 20.67 -3.07 -2.69
N ALA A 139 19.67 -3.94 -2.52
CA ALA A 139 19.81 -5.15 -1.69
C ALA A 139 19.53 -6.46 -2.45
N GLU A 140 19.39 -6.44 -3.78
CA GLU A 140 19.24 -7.68 -4.60
C GLU A 140 20.29 -7.81 -5.71
N ALA A 141 21.46 -7.18 -5.56
CA ALA A 141 22.60 -7.39 -6.48
C ALA A 141 23.76 -8.19 -5.86
N GLU A 142 23.74 -8.47 -4.54
CA GLU A 142 24.83 -9.22 -3.88
C GLU A 142 24.57 -10.72 -3.71
N PHE A 143 23.33 -11.20 -3.89
CA PHE A 143 23.04 -12.64 -3.82
C PHE A 143 23.14 -13.38 -5.17
N ALA A 144 23.49 -12.69 -6.25
CA ALA A 144 23.67 -13.29 -7.57
C ALA A 144 25.13 -13.28 -8.09
N GLN A 145 26.10 -12.85 -7.27
CA GLN A 145 27.52 -12.85 -7.66
C GLN A 145 28.36 -13.96 -7.03
N ASP A 146 27.82 -14.77 -6.12
CA ASP A 146 28.50 -15.97 -5.61
C ASP A 146 27.89 -17.26 -6.19
N GLY A 147 28.01 -17.39 -7.51
CA GLY A 147 27.59 -18.55 -8.28
C GLY A 147 28.65 -18.91 -9.31
N SER A 148 29.90 -19.05 -8.87
CA SER A 148 30.99 -19.57 -9.71
C SER A 148 30.79 -21.06 -9.94
N HIS A 149 29.96 -21.45 -10.90
CA HIS A 149 29.94 -22.82 -11.43
C HIS A 149 30.17 -22.79 -12.94
N ASP A 150 31.40 -23.14 -13.27
CA ASP A 150 31.93 -23.52 -14.56
C ASP A 150 31.02 -24.56 -15.25
N TYR A 151 30.58 -24.27 -16.46
CA TYR A 151 30.01 -25.26 -17.38
C TYR A 151 30.62 -25.04 -18.77
N ASP A 152 31.90 -25.35 -18.91
CA ASP A 152 32.46 -25.76 -20.19
C ASP A 152 32.13 -27.25 -20.42
N GLY A 153 31.33 -27.56 -21.44
CA GLY A 153 30.85 -28.93 -21.61
C GLY A 153 29.86 -29.20 -22.74
N VAL A 154 30.05 -28.61 -23.93
CA VAL A 154 29.36 -29.09 -25.14
C VAL A 154 30.31 -29.93 -25.99
N ARG A 155 30.39 -31.24 -25.70
CA ARG A 155 30.88 -32.23 -26.67
C ARG A 155 29.70 -32.75 -27.49
N ARG A 156 29.70 -32.41 -28.78
CA ARG A 156 28.91 -33.09 -29.82
C ARG A 156 29.23 -34.60 -29.79
N VAL A 157 28.19 -35.42 -29.81
CA VAL A 157 28.25 -36.83 -30.17
C VAL A 157 27.50 -37.02 -31.49
N ARG A 158 28.24 -37.60 -32.46
CA ARG A 158 27.93 -37.93 -33.85
C ARG A 158 28.08 -36.82 -34.89
#